data_AF-A0A350I448-F1
#
_entry.id   AF-A0A350I448-F1
#
_cell.length_a   1.000
_cell.length_b   1.000
_cell.length_c   1.000
_cell.angle_alpha   90.00
_cell.angle_beta   90.00
_cell.angle_gamma   90.00
#
_symmetry.space_group_name_H-M   'P 1'
#
loop_
_entity.id
_entity.type
_entity.pdbx_description
1 polymer ?
#
loop_
_entity_poly.entity_id
_entity_poly.type
_entity_poly.pdbx_seq_one_letter_code
_entity_poly.pdbx_strand_id
1 'polypeptide(L)'
;MQQDRLAKLNRLLQLSIDDNAFYQPRLEAVRDFLPLGSLEDFQRLVPLTEKGAWIEDQKLNPPYGTNLAFPLEAYSRCHQTSGTTGNPMRWLDTPTTWDHMLDAWGRVFRGAGAQNTDRVFFALHFGPFLGFWTAFESA
;
A
#
# COMPACT_ATOMS: atom_id res chain seq x y z
N MET A 1 -22.04 -6.95 3.97
CA MET A 1 -20.57 -7.09 3.96
C MET A 1 -19.97 -7.16 2.56
N GLN A 2 -20.41 -8.05 1.67
CA GLN A 2 -19.80 -8.19 0.32
C GLN A 2 -20.14 -7.02 -0.64
N GLN A 3 -21.38 -6.55 -0.66
CA GLN A 3 -21.79 -5.38 -1.46
C GLN A 3 -21.03 -4.10 -1.10
N ASP A 4 -20.79 -3.86 0.20
CA ASP A 4 -19.98 -2.72 0.67
C ASP A 4 -18.52 -2.81 0.20
N ARG A 5 -17.94 -4.02 0.15
CA ARG A 5 -16.59 -4.24 -0.38
C ARG A 5 -16.51 -3.94 -1.88
N LEU A 6 -17.49 -4.39 -2.66
CA LEU A 6 -17.52 -4.14 -4.11
C LEU A 6 -17.69 -2.64 -4.41
N ALA A 7 -18.55 -1.94 -3.66
CA ALA A 7 -18.72 -0.49 -3.80
C ALA A 7 -17.42 0.27 -3.51
N LYS A 8 -16.71 -0.10 -2.43
CA LYS A 8 -15.40 0.47 -2.10
C LYS A 8 -14.35 0.17 -3.17
N LEU A 9 -14.33 -1.06 -3.69
CA LEU A 9 -13.43 -1.46 -4.77
C LEU A 9 -13.66 -0.65 -6.04
N ASN A 10 -14.91 -0.53 -6.49
CA ASN A 10 -15.25 0.28 -7.66
C ASN A 10 -14.83 1.74 -7.50
N ARG A 11 -15.03 2.31 -6.30
CA ARG A 11 -14.55 3.66 -6.00
C ARG A 11 -13.03 3.78 -6.08
N LEU A 12 -12.28 2.81 -5.55
CA LEU A 12 -10.82 2.81 -5.62
C LEU A 12 -10.31 2.68 -7.06
N LEU A 13 -10.93 1.82 -7.87
CA LEU A 13 -10.58 1.68 -9.29
C LEU A 13 -10.82 2.97 -10.05
N GLN A 14 -11.96 3.63 -9.83
CA GLN A 14 -12.27 4.92 -10.45
C GLN A 14 -11.23 5.99 -10.07
N LEU A 15 -10.90 6.13 -8.78
CA LEU A 15 -9.88 7.07 -8.33
C LEU A 15 -8.50 6.78 -8.92
N SER A 16 -8.10 5.50 -9.02
CA SER A 16 -6.83 5.12 -9.62
C SER A 16 -6.77 5.41 -11.13
N ILE A 17 -7.91 5.33 -11.82
CA ILE A 17 -8.03 5.62 -13.25
C ILE A 17 -7.99 7.12 -13.52
N ASP A 18 -8.58 7.93 -12.63
CA ASP A 18 -8.71 9.37 -12.84
C ASP A 18 -7.48 10.15 -12.37
N ASP A 19 -6.89 9.76 -11.22
CA ASP A 19 -5.91 10.59 -10.51
C ASP A 19 -4.53 9.95 -10.30
N ASN A 20 -4.34 8.67 -10.62
CA ASN A 20 -3.05 7.99 -10.39
C ASN A 20 -2.30 7.74 -11.70
N ALA A 21 -1.23 8.51 -11.93
CA ALA A 21 -0.44 8.46 -13.17
C ALA A 21 0.20 7.07 -13.44
N PHE A 22 0.52 6.30 -12.39
CA PHE A 22 0.99 4.92 -12.56
C PHE A 22 -0.14 3.98 -13.00
N TYR A 23 -1.32 4.08 -12.38
CA TYR A 23 -2.41 3.13 -12.62
C TYR A 23 -3.31 3.48 -13.81
N GLN A 24 -3.44 4.76 -14.18
CA GLN A 24 -4.27 5.21 -15.30
C GLN A 24 -4.01 4.41 -16.59
N PRO A 25 -2.78 4.34 -17.15
CA PRO A 25 -2.55 3.57 -18.37
C PRO A 25 -2.74 2.05 -18.19
N ARG A 26 -2.57 1.53 -16.97
CA ARG A 26 -2.70 0.10 -16.65
C ARG A 26 -4.16 -0.33 -16.50
N LEU A 27 -5.03 0.59 -16.10
CA LEU A 27 -6.45 0.35 -15.85
C LEU A 27 -7.35 0.92 -16.94
N GLU A 28 -6.79 1.52 -18.00
CA GLU A 28 -7.59 2.13 -19.08
C GLU A 28 -8.55 1.11 -19.73
N ALA A 29 -8.09 -0.12 -19.98
CA ALA A 29 -8.95 -1.18 -20.50
C ALA A 29 -10.05 -1.65 -19.53
N VAL A 30 -9.96 -1.29 -18.25
CA VAL A 30 -10.98 -1.59 -17.22
C VAL A 30 -12.04 -0.49 -17.15
N ARG A 31 -11.75 0.73 -17.62
CA ARG A 31 -12.62 1.92 -17.52
C ARG A 31 -14.04 1.63 -18.04
N ASP A 32 -14.15 1.00 -19.20
CA ASP A 32 -15.43 0.70 -19.85
C ASP A 32 -16.28 -0.35 -19.11
N PHE A 33 -15.69 -1.06 -18.15
CA PHE A 33 -16.36 -2.09 -17.35
C PHE A 33 -16.73 -1.60 -15.95
N LEU A 34 -16.44 -0.34 -15.59
CA LEU A 34 -16.83 0.22 -14.31
C LEU A 34 -18.27 0.75 -14.31
N PRO A 35 -19.04 0.57 -13.22
CA PRO A 35 -18.70 -0.22 -12.04
C PRO A 35 -18.76 -1.73 -12.32
N LEU A 36 -17.81 -2.49 -11.76
CA LEU A 36 -17.81 -3.94 -11.82
C LEU A 36 -19.06 -4.50 -11.12
N GLY A 37 -19.67 -5.53 -11.71
CA GLY A 37 -20.85 -6.21 -11.17
C GLY A 37 -20.54 -7.20 -10.05
N SER A 38 -19.29 -7.65 -9.95
CA SER A 38 -18.88 -8.73 -9.04
C SER A 38 -17.39 -8.67 -8.68
N LEU A 39 -16.98 -9.46 -7.67
CA LEU A 39 -15.54 -9.62 -7.35
C LEU A 39 -14.84 -10.55 -8.35
N GLU A 40 -15.61 -11.43 -9.00
CA GLU A 40 -15.17 -12.30 -10.07
C GLU A 40 -14.80 -11.49 -11.31
N ASP A 41 -15.56 -10.43 -11.62
CA ASP A 41 -15.20 -9.46 -12.66
C ASP A 41 -13.89 -8.75 -12.36
N PHE A 42 -13.65 -8.39 -11.09
CA PHE A 42 -12.37 -7.81 -10.68
C PHE A 42 -11.21 -8.76 -10.96
N GLN A 43 -11.33 -10.02 -10.55
CA GLN A 43 -10.28 -11.02 -10.77
C GLN A 43 -9.99 -11.27 -12.26
N ARG A 44 -11.02 -11.18 -13.12
CA ARG A 44 -10.91 -11.44 -14.56
C ARG A 44 -10.40 -10.24 -15.35
N LEU A 45 -10.80 -9.02 -14.98
CA LEU A 45 -10.60 -7.81 -15.78
C LEU A 45 -9.43 -6.96 -15.30
N VAL A 46 -9.15 -6.92 -13.99
CA VAL A 46 -8.14 -6.03 -13.44
C VAL A 46 -6.75 -6.68 -13.48
N PRO A 47 -5.77 -6.07 -14.16
CA PRO A 47 -4.44 -6.66 -14.28
C PRO A 47 -3.70 -6.65 -12.94
N LEU A 48 -2.90 -7.70 -12.74
CA LEU A 48 -1.98 -7.77 -11.60
C LEU A 48 -0.85 -6.76 -11.78
N THR A 49 -0.45 -6.14 -10.67
CA THR A 49 0.75 -5.29 -10.62
C THR A 49 1.89 -6.07 -9.99
N GLU A 50 2.96 -6.28 -10.74
CA GLU A 50 4.16 -6.92 -10.23
C GLU A 50 5.10 -5.89 -9.60
N LYS A 51 5.89 -6.34 -8.62
CA LYS A 51 6.90 -5.49 -7.95
C LYS A 51 7.86 -4.82 -8.93
N GLY A 52 8.22 -5.50 -10.02
CA GLY A 52 9.09 -4.97 -11.07
C GLY A 52 8.53 -3.70 -11.71
N ALA A 53 7.21 -3.59 -11.86
CA ALA A 53 6.58 -2.42 -12.46
C ALA A 53 6.82 -1.14 -11.63
N TRP A 54 6.75 -1.22 -10.30
CA TRP A 54 7.07 -0.10 -9.42
C TRP A 54 8.56 0.25 -9.42
N ILE A 55 9.43 -0.76 -9.48
CA ILE A 55 10.88 -0.53 -9.55
C ILE A 55 11.25 0.19 -10.85
N GLU A 56 10.73 -0.26 -12.00
CA GLU A 56 10.99 0.40 -13.28
C GLU A 56 10.40 1.81 -13.34
N ASP A 57 9.19 2.01 -12.80
CA ASP A 57 8.61 3.35 -12.69
C ASP A 57 9.45 4.29 -11.82
N GLN A 58 10.02 3.82 -10.70
CA GLN A 58 10.95 4.62 -9.88
C GLN A 58 12.26 4.95 -10.60
N LYS A 59 12.72 4.08 -11.51
CA LYS A 59 13.92 4.36 -12.33
C LYS A 59 13.65 5.40 -13.40
N LEU A 60 12.48 5.33 -14.06
CA LEU A 60 12.08 6.27 -15.11
C LEU A 60 11.67 7.62 -14.53
N ASN A 61 11.06 7.61 -13.35
CA ASN A 61 10.51 8.78 -12.66
C ASN A 61 11.09 8.90 -11.23
N PRO A 62 12.40 9.17 -11.08
CA PRO A 62 13.03 9.23 -9.77
C PRO A 62 12.54 10.43 -8.93
N PRO A 63 12.56 10.32 -7.58
CA PRO A 63 13.06 9.19 -6.79
C PRO A 63 11.98 8.19 -6.34
N TYR A 64 10.69 8.50 -6.56
CA TYR A 64 9.55 7.79 -5.96
C TYR A 64 8.58 7.18 -6.96
N GLY A 65 8.75 7.43 -8.26
CA GLY A 65 7.82 6.97 -9.28
C GLY A 65 6.61 7.88 -9.40
N THR A 66 5.61 7.40 -10.13
CA THR A 66 4.34 8.08 -10.45
C THR A 66 3.15 7.49 -9.70
N ASN A 67 3.37 6.54 -8.79
CA ASN A 67 2.33 5.83 -8.04
C ASN A 67 1.77 6.59 -6.83
N LEU A 68 2.35 7.73 -6.46
CA LEU A 68 1.88 8.52 -5.32
C LEU A 68 0.51 9.14 -5.63
N ALA A 69 -0.42 9.01 -4.68
CA ALA A 69 -1.79 9.53 -4.79
C ALA A 69 -1.96 10.96 -4.25
N PHE A 70 -0.95 11.49 -3.55
CA PHE A 70 -0.96 12.81 -2.95
C PHE A 70 0.30 13.60 -3.34
N PRO A 71 0.31 14.93 -3.16
CA PRO A 71 1.54 15.73 -3.24
C PRO A 71 2.61 15.24 -2.25
N LEU A 72 3.88 15.48 -2.56
CA LEU A 72 5.00 14.93 -1.79
C LEU A 72 5.00 15.42 -0.32
N GLU A 73 4.51 16.64 -0.09
CA GLU A 73 4.45 17.27 1.25
C GLU A 73 3.44 16.58 2.19
N ALA A 74 2.54 15.76 1.67
CA ALA A 74 1.58 15.00 2.46
C ALA A 74 2.21 13.76 3.14
N TYR A 75 3.40 13.34 2.70
CA TYR A 75 4.08 12.15 3.18
C TYR A 75 5.05 12.49 4.32
N SER A 76 4.97 11.72 5.42
CA SER A 76 5.76 11.96 6.64
C SER A 76 6.71 10.81 6.99
N ARG A 77 6.66 9.72 6.21
CA ARG A 77 7.46 8.50 6.41
C ARG A 77 8.00 8.01 5.07
N CYS A 78 9.25 7.55 5.07
CA CYS A 78 9.89 6.91 3.91
C CYS A 78 10.57 5.62 4.36
N HIS A 79 10.18 4.53 3.72
CA HIS A 79 10.72 3.18 3.93
C HIS A 79 11.29 2.65 2.62
N GLN A 80 12.06 1.57 2.70
CA GLN A 80 12.71 1.00 1.54
C GLN A 80 12.86 -0.52 1.68
N THR A 81 12.66 -1.23 0.58
CA THR A 81 12.90 -2.67 0.50
C THR A 81 14.40 -2.99 0.47
N SER A 82 14.80 -4.19 0.91
CA SER A 82 16.21 -4.59 1.00
C SER A 82 16.96 -4.66 -0.33
N GLY A 83 16.26 -4.58 -1.47
CA GLY A 83 16.91 -4.49 -2.79
C GLY A 83 17.82 -5.69 -3.10
N THR A 84 17.41 -6.91 -2.78
CA THR A 84 18.22 -8.14 -3.01
C THR A 84 18.65 -8.33 -4.47
N THR A 85 18.02 -7.62 -5.42
CA THR A 85 18.30 -7.62 -6.87
C THR A 85 18.93 -6.31 -7.37
N GLY A 86 19.43 -5.45 -6.49
CA GLY A 86 20.26 -4.28 -6.82
C GLY A 86 19.54 -2.93 -6.87
N ASN A 87 18.21 -2.89 -6.99
CA ASN A 87 17.43 -1.64 -6.97
C ASN A 87 16.39 -1.70 -5.85
N PRO A 88 16.61 -1.01 -4.73
CA PRO A 88 15.65 -0.99 -3.66
C PRO A 88 14.48 -0.05 -3.98
N MET A 89 13.25 -0.55 -3.81
CA MET A 89 12.03 0.25 -3.96
C MET A 89 11.79 1.10 -2.72
N ARG A 90 11.57 2.41 -2.90
CA ARG A 90 11.13 3.34 -1.84
C ARG A 90 9.61 3.32 -1.69
N TRP A 91 9.13 3.50 -0.47
CA TRP A 91 7.71 3.51 -0.15
C TRP A 91 7.41 4.65 0.84
N LEU A 92 6.34 5.38 0.60
CA LEU A 92 5.99 6.58 1.34
C LEU A 92 4.61 6.43 1.95
N ASP A 93 4.47 6.89 3.19
CA ASP A 93 3.21 6.88 3.91
C ASP A 93 2.86 8.28 4.41
N THR A 94 1.59 8.63 4.25
CA THR A 94 0.96 9.79 4.89
C THR A 94 0.69 9.47 6.36
N PRO A 95 0.43 10.46 7.23
CA PRO A 95 -0.02 10.18 8.60
C PRO A 95 -1.23 9.24 8.66
N THR A 96 -2.23 9.45 7.79
CA THR A 96 -3.43 8.62 7.76
C THR A 96 -3.15 7.18 7.33
N THR A 97 -2.31 6.96 6.31
CA THR A 97 -1.98 5.59 5.89
C THR A 97 -1.08 4.88 6.91
N TRP A 98 -0.26 5.64 7.63
CA TRP A 98 0.52 5.14 8.76
C TRP A 98 -0.38 4.64 9.90
N ASP A 99 -1.34 5.46 10.33
CA ASP A 99 -2.29 5.11 11.40
C ASP A 99 -3.06 3.82 11.07
N HIS A 100 -3.46 3.62 9.80
CA HIS A 100 -4.09 2.36 9.38
C HIS A 100 -3.18 1.13 9.57
N MET A 101 -1.86 1.27 9.40
CA MET A 101 -0.92 0.19 9.66
C MET A 101 -0.74 -0.07 11.16
N LEU A 102 -0.73 1.00 11.97
CA LEU A 102 -0.70 0.86 13.43
C LEU A 102 -1.97 0.15 13.94
N ASP A 103 -3.15 0.53 13.44
CA ASP A 103 -4.41 -0.14 13.75
C ASP A 103 -4.41 -1.63 13.38
N ALA A 104 -3.78 -1.98 12.26
CA ALA A 104 -3.61 -3.37 11.84
C ALA A 104 -2.69 -4.14 12.80
N TRP A 105 -1.56 -3.56 13.21
CA TRP A 105 -0.68 -4.14 14.22
C TRP A 105 -1.35 -4.29 15.58
N GLY A 106 -2.16 -3.33 16.01
CA GLY A 106 -2.95 -3.44 17.24
C GLY A 106 -3.88 -4.67 17.21
N ARG A 107 -4.43 -5.02 16.04
CA ARG A 107 -5.21 -6.27 15.87
C ARG A 107 -4.32 -7.50 15.93
N VAL A 108 -3.10 -7.46 15.39
CA VAL A 108 -2.12 -8.55 15.47
C VAL A 108 -1.72 -8.80 16.93
N PHE A 109 -1.41 -7.77 17.70
CA PHE A 109 -1.09 -7.90 19.13
C PHE A 109 -2.24 -8.51 19.92
N ARG A 110 -3.47 -8.02 19.72
CA ARG A 110 -4.66 -8.61 20.34
C ARG A 110 -4.87 -10.06 19.94
N GLY A 111 -4.67 -10.40 18.66
CA GLY A 111 -4.75 -11.77 18.16
C GLY A 111 -3.68 -12.69 18.74
N ALA A 112 -2.51 -12.15 19.09
CA ALA A 112 -1.44 -12.86 19.79
C ALA A 112 -1.67 -12.95 21.31
N GLY A 113 -2.75 -12.36 21.85
CA GLY A 113 -3.09 -12.39 23.28
C GLY A 113 -2.37 -11.34 24.12
N ALA A 114 -1.65 -10.39 23.51
CA ALA A 114 -0.94 -9.35 24.22
C ALA A 114 -1.90 -8.45 25.02
N GLN A 115 -1.52 -8.11 26.24
CA GLN A 115 -2.22 -7.22 27.15
C GLN A 115 -1.47 -5.91 27.31
N ASN A 116 -2.14 -4.88 27.81
CA ASN A 116 -1.53 -3.57 28.10
C ASN A 116 -0.48 -3.60 29.23
N THR A 117 -0.35 -4.72 29.94
CA THR A 117 0.68 -4.96 30.96
C THR A 117 1.93 -5.65 30.41
N ASP A 118 1.87 -6.16 29.17
CA ASP A 118 2.98 -6.88 28.57
C ASP A 118 4.07 -5.92 28.10
N ARG A 119 5.30 -6.42 28.05
CA ARG A 119 6.45 -5.68 27.53
C ARG A 119 6.90 -6.34 26.23
N VAL A 120 6.94 -5.58 25.15
CA VAL A 120 7.37 -6.08 23.85
C VAL A 120 8.84 -5.75 23.63
N PHE A 121 9.65 -6.78 23.36
CA PHE A 121 11.05 -6.61 22.99
C PHE A 121 11.22 -6.76 21.49
N PHE A 122 11.71 -5.71 20.83
CA PHE A 122 11.97 -5.70 19.39
C PHE A 122 13.43 -6.01 19.12
N ALA A 123 13.73 -7.31 18.93
CA ALA A 123 15.08 -7.83 18.65
C ALA A 123 15.50 -7.63 17.16
N LEU A 124 15.14 -6.50 16.56
CA LEU A 124 15.23 -6.25 15.13
C LEU A 124 15.81 -4.86 14.87
N HIS A 125 16.45 -4.67 13.72
CA HIS A 125 17.10 -3.40 13.38
C HIS A 125 16.09 -2.38 12.86
N PHE A 126 16.12 -1.17 13.42
CA PHE A 126 15.34 -0.02 12.94
C PHE A 126 16.00 0.65 11.73
N GLY A 127 16.05 -0.09 10.63
CA GLY A 127 16.53 0.38 9.32
C GLY A 127 15.37 0.79 8.41
N PRO A 128 15.56 0.79 7.07
CA PRO A 128 14.51 1.20 6.14
C PRO A 128 13.29 0.26 6.07
N PHE A 129 13.32 -0.87 6.77
CA PHE A 129 12.26 -1.87 6.69
C PHE A 129 11.02 -1.46 7.51
N LEU A 130 9.90 -1.29 6.80
CA LEU A 130 8.61 -0.80 7.30
C LEU A 130 8.04 -1.59 8.50
N GLY A 131 8.16 -2.92 8.48
CA GLY A 131 7.41 -3.78 9.41
C GLY A 131 7.78 -3.59 10.87
N PHE A 132 9.04 -3.28 11.17
CA PHE A 132 9.49 -3.13 12.56
C PHE A 132 9.08 -1.80 13.17
N TRP A 133 9.05 -0.73 12.38
CA TRP A 133 8.57 0.58 12.82
C TRP A 133 7.09 0.56 13.18
N THR A 134 6.26 0.02 12.29
CA THR A 134 4.80 -0.05 12.50
C THR A 134 4.43 -0.95 13.68
N ALA A 135 5.15 -2.06 13.88
CA ALA A 135 4.95 -2.92 15.04
C ALA A 135 5.36 -2.24 16.35
N PHE A 136 6.51 -1.54 16.34
CA PHE A 136 7.04 -0.84 17.51
C PHE A 136 6.14 0.32 17.94
N GLU A 137 5.71 1.16 17.01
CA GLU A 137 4.88 2.33 17.32
C GLU A 137 3.45 1.94 17.70
N SER A 138 2.98 0.77 17.29
CA SER A 138 1.67 0.23 17.69
C SER A 138 1.66 -0.45 19.06
N ALA A 139 2.81 -0.84 19.62
CA ALA A 139 2.92 -1.61 20.86
C ALA A 139 2.83 -0.71 22.09
#